data_AF-G0PJF8-F1
#
_entry.id   AF-G0PJF8-F1
#
_cell.length_a   1.000
_cell.length_b   1.000
_cell.length_c   1.000
_cell.angle_alpha   90.00
_cell.angle_beta   90.00
_cell.angle_gamma   90.00
#
_symmetry.space_group_name_H-M   'P 1'
#
loop_
_entity.id
_entity.type
_entity.pdbx_description
1 polymer ?
#
loop_
_entity_poly.entity_id
_entity_poly.type
_entity_poly.pdbx_seq_one_letter_code
_entity_poly.pdbx_strand_id
1 'polypeptide(L)'
;MAVLSKLQLLGQAIPPKQYAPGMVGMLAVFALIKLYKQDIRETKHLVAKTKKDGSKGQKAHVDGVFLSKLARILKILIPSLFSKETFYLALIAISLLCRTYADVYMIITSTKIEASIIDRNPLLFALEAFKYVLNLPAISVTNALLKFGIAELKLRFRERLSTHLYSQYLKGFTFYKMSNLDTRIQNADQLLTQDVDRFCDGIVELYSNLSKPILDVFLYLFRLGTSLGFSSPSILFSYLLFTGVGLTYMRRPV
;
A
#
# COMPACT_ATOMS: atom_id res chain seq x y z
N MET A 1 43.97 -44.29 11.18
CA MET A 1 42.77 -45.16 11.23
C MET A 1 41.66 -44.70 12.19
N ALA A 2 41.63 -43.43 12.65
CA ALA A 2 40.58 -42.94 13.57
C ALA A 2 39.47 -42.08 12.90
N VAL A 3 39.64 -41.72 11.63
CA VAL A 3 38.67 -40.89 10.88
C VAL A 3 37.59 -41.75 10.20
N LEU A 4 37.92 -42.98 9.82
CA LEU A 4 36.97 -43.90 9.17
C LEU A 4 35.88 -44.42 10.13
N SER A 5 36.20 -44.59 11.43
CA SER A 5 35.22 -45.11 12.41
C SER A 5 34.14 -44.08 12.78
N LYS A 6 34.43 -42.78 12.66
CA LYS A 6 33.43 -41.71 12.87
C LYS A 6 32.46 -41.54 11.69
N LEU A 7 32.85 -41.98 10.49
CA LEU A 7 32.01 -41.99 9.29
C LEU A 7 30.99 -43.15 9.30
N GLN A 8 31.31 -44.27 9.96
CA GLN A 8 30.34 -45.37 10.17
C GLN A 8 29.30 -45.09 11.25
N LEU A 9 29.55 -44.13 12.16
CA LEU A 9 28.60 -43.71 13.21
C LEU A 9 27.51 -42.75 12.71
N LEU A 10 27.71 -42.08 11.58
CA LEU A 10 26.70 -41.24 10.92
C LEU A 10 25.74 -42.03 10.00
N GLY A 11 25.99 -43.32 9.81
CA GLY A 11 25.22 -44.20 8.92
C GLY A 11 24.15 -45.07 9.59
N GLN A 12 23.99 -45.01 10.92
CA GLN A 12 22.90 -45.71 11.59
C GLN A 12 21.65 -44.83 11.69
N ALA A 13 20.56 -45.36 11.13
CA ALA A 13 19.23 -44.78 11.11
C ALA A 13 18.80 -44.30 12.51
N ILE A 14 18.54 -43.00 12.61
CA ILE A 14 17.97 -42.34 13.78
C ILE A 14 16.56 -42.92 14.00
N PRO A 15 16.21 -43.37 15.22
CA PRO A 15 14.98 -44.13 15.48
C PRO A 15 13.71 -43.31 15.18
N PRO A 16 12.62 -43.96 14.72
CA PRO A 16 11.40 -43.32 14.20
C PRO A 16 10.57 -42.53 15.24
N LYS A 17 11.04 -42.41 16.49
CA LYS A 17 10.32 -41.76 17.59
C LYS A 17 10.75 -40.32 17.88
N GLN A 18 11.78 -39.81 17.20
CA GLN A 18 12.30 -38.44 17.36
C GLN A 18 11.91 -37.47 16.22
N TYR A 19 11.17 -37.91 15.20
CA TYR A 19 10.64 -37.04 14.14
C TYR A 19 9.36 -36.30 14.52
N ALA A 20 8.73 -36.65 15.65
CA ALA A 20 7.49 -36.03 16.12
C ALA A 20 7.59 -34.50 16.31
N PRO A 21 8.60 -33.92 16.98
CA PRO A 21 8.70 -32.47 17.11
C PRO A 21 9.08 -31.74 15.80
N GLY A 22 9.84 -32.39 14.91
CA GLY A 22 10.23 -31.82 13.62
C GLY A 22 9.06 -31.76 12.61
N MET A 23 8.21 -32.78 12.59
CA MET A 23 7.02 -32.81 11.74
C MET A 23 5.93 -31.86 12.25
N VAL A 24 5.76 -31.71 13.58
CA VAL A 24 4.85 -30.72 14.18
C VAL A 24 5.33 -29.29 13.89
N GLY A 25 6.64 -29.04 13.94
CA GLY A 25 7.24 -27.77 13.54
C GLY A 25 7.00 -27.42 12.06
N MET A 26 7.21 -28.38 11.15
CA MET A 26 6.92 -28.17 9.73
C MET A 26 5.43 -27.94 9.46
N LEU A 27 4.52 -28.68 10.13
CA LEU A 27 3.08 -28.47 10.00
C LEU A 27 2.63 -27.12 10.55
N ALA A 28 3.21 -26.64 11.65
CA ALA A 28 2.94 -25.31 12.21
C ALA A 28 3.42 -24.20 11.25
N VAL A 29 4.60 -24.37 10.65
CA VAL A 29 5.11 -23.44 9.61
C VAL A 29 4.24 -23.48 8.37
N PHE A 30 3.81 -24.66 7.90
CA PHE A 30 2.91 -24.78 6.76
C PHE A 30 1.52 -24.20 7.05
N ALA A 31 1.01 -24.36 8.27
CA ALA A 31 -0.26 -23.76 8.72
C ALA A 31 -0.15 -22.24 8.84
N LEU A 32 0.96 -21.72 9.40
CA LEU A 32 1.25 -20.28 9.42
C LEU A 32 1.38 -19.71 8.01
N ILE A 33 2.07 -20.40 7.09
CA ILE A 33 2.16 -20.00 5.68
C ILE A 33 0.76 -20.04 5.05
N LYS A 34 -0.08 -21.04 5.34
CA LYS A 34 -1.43 -21.15 4.79
C LYS A 34 -2.35 -20.05 5.31
N LEU A 35 -2.29 -19.74 6.61
CA LEU A 35 -3.01 -18.64 7.25
C LEU A 35 -2.53 -17.29 6.71
N TYR A 36 -1.22 -17.08 6.58
CA TYR A 36 -0.65 -15.85 6.04
C TYR A 36 -0.96 -15.66 4.54
N LYS A 37 -0.98 -16.76 3.76
CA LYS A 37 -1.34 -16.76 2.34
C LYS A 37 -2.85 -16.52 2.12
N GLN A 38 -3.69 -16.83 3.10
CA GLN A 38 -5.13 -16.54 3.10
C GLN A 38 -5.40 -15.04 3.32
N ASP A 39 -4.68 -14.42 4.25
CA ASP A 39 -4.75 -12.97 4.54
C ASP A 39 -4.21 -12.09 3.39
N ILE A 40 -3.13 -12.55 2.74
CA ILE A 40 -2.64 -11.93 1.49
C ILE A 40 -3.62 -12.14 0.33
N ARG A 41 -4.34 -13.27 0.29
CA ARG A 41 -5.38 -13.51 -0.74
C ARG A 41 -6.54 -12.54 -0.57
N GLU A 42 -7.03 -12.30 0.65
CA GLU A 42 -8.05 -11.27 0.88
C GLU A 42 -7.57 -9.88 0.48
N THR A 43 -6.33 -9.51 0.83
CA THR A 43 -5.76 -8.22 0.43
C THR A 43 -5.60 -8.12 -1.10
N LYS A 44 -5.19 -9.20 -1.78
CA LYS A 44 -5.14 -9.29 -3.25
C LYS A 44 -6.53 -9.25 -3.88
N HIS A 45 -7.54 -9.84 -3.25
CA HIS A 45 -8.92 -9.81 -3.74
C HIS A 45 -9.53 -8.41 -3.61
N LEU A 46 -9.20 -7.65 -2.56
CA LEU A 46 -9.60 -6.24 -2.43
C LEU A 46 -8.92 -5.36 -3.50
N VAL A 47 -7.61 -5.50 -3.68
CA VAL A 47 -6.84 -4.76 -4.73
C VAL A 47 -7.21 -5.20 -6.15
N ALA A 48 -7.54 -6.48 -6.35
CA ALA A 48 -8.00 -7.00 -7.64
C ALA A 48 -9.44 -6.60 -7.93
N LYS A 49 -10.32 -6.45 -6.93
CA LYS A 49 -11.68 -5.95 -7.09
C LYS A 49 -11.66 -4.49 -7.56
N THR A 50 -10.71 -3.67 -7.09
CA THR A 50 -10.46 -2.32 -7.64
C THR A 50 -10.01 -2.36 -9.11
N LYS A 51 -9.21 -3.36 -9.52
CA LYS A 51 -8.72 -3.47 -10.91
C LYS A 51 -9.72 -4.12 -11.88
N LYS A 52 -10.69 -4.89 -11.40
CA LYS A 52 -11.56 -5.73 -12.25
C LYS A 52 -12.91 -5.11 -12.59
N ASP A 53 -13.27 -3.96 -12.02
CA ASP A 53 -14.43 -3.17 -12.45
C ASP A 53 -14.07 -2.15 -13.54
N GLY A 54 -13.12 -2.52 -14.41
CA GLY A 54 -12.89 -1.87 -15.69
C GLY A 54 -14.01 -2.23 -16.65
N SER A 55 -15.22 -1.72 -16.38
CA SER A 55 -16.28 -1.61 -17.36
C SER A 55 -15.71 -0.91 -18.61
N LYS A 56 -15.97 -1.49 -19.77
CA LYS A 56 -15.50 -1.04 -21.08
C LYS A 56 -15.66 0.48 -21.20
N GLY A 57 -14.54 1.17 -21.33
CA GLY A 57 -14.41 2.59 -21.05
C GLY A 57 -15.29 3.49 -21.90
N GLN A 58 -16.26 4.14 -21.25
CA GLN A 58 -16.49 5.55 -21.52
C GLN A 58 -15.29 6.30 -20.99
N LYS A 59 -14.49 6.92 -21.87
CA LYS A 59 -13.46 7.87 -21.48
C LYS A 59 -14.17 9.06 -20.84
N ALA A 60 -14.25 9.07 -19.50
CA ALA A 60 -14.68 10.23 -18.75
C ALA A 60 -13.70 11.36 -19.09
N HIS A 61 -14.19 12.40 -19.76
CA HIS A 61 -13.39 13.59 -20.04
C HIS A 61 -13.16 14.29 -18.69
N VAL A 62 -11.92 14.32 -18.25
CA VAL A 62 -11.52 15.04 -17.03
C VAL A 62 -11.38 16.51 -17.41
N ASP A 63 -12.49 17.23 -17.36
CA ASP A 63 -12.52 18.65 -17.69
C ASP A 63 -12.02 19.52 -16.52
N GLY A 64 -11.53 20.73 -16.81
CA GLY A 64 -11.18 21.70 -15.75
C GLY A 64 -12.36 22.03 -14.83
N VAL A 65 -13.59 21.94 -15.34
CA VAL A 65 -14.83 22.08 -14.56
C VAL A 65 -15.00 20.93 -13.56
N PHE A 66 -14.62 19.70 -13.93
CA PHE A 66 -14.64 18.56 -13.02
C PHE A 66 -13.68 18.78 -11.86
N LEU A 67 -12.44 19.22 -12.13
CA LEU A 67 -11.46 19.52 -11.09
C LEU A 67 -11.92 20.65 -10.17
N SER A 68 -12.58 21.68 -10.70
CA SER A 68 -13.15 22.76 -9.87
C SER A 68 -14.27 22.26 -8.95
N LYS A 69 -15.17 21.41 -9.46
CA LYS A 69 -16.22 20.75 -8.65
C LYS A 69 -15.62 19.83 -7.59
N LEU A 70 -14.63 19.02 -7.96
CA LEU A 70 -13.90 18.13 -7.06
C LEU A 70 -13.21 18.92 -5.95
N ALA A 71 -12.51 20.00 -6.27
CA ALA A 71 -11.85 20.86 -5.29
C ALA A 71 -12.84 21.46 -4.28
N ARG A 72 -14.04 21.85 -4.74
CA ARG A 72 -15.11 22.32 -3.85
C ARG A 72 -15.57 21.24 -2.88
N ILE A 73 -15.75 20.01 -3.36
CA ILE A 73 -16.14 18.87 -2.50
C ILE A 73 -15.00 18.51 -1.55
N LEU A 74 -13.75 18.53 -2.01
CA LEU A 74 -12.58 18.25 -1.18
C LEU A 74 -12.43 19.27 -0.04
N LYS A 75 -12.77 20.54 -0.28
CA LYS A 75 -12.82 21.59 0.76
C LYS A 75 -13.90 21.32 1.82
N ILE A 76 -14.96 20.60 1.47
CA ILE A 76 -16.00 20.17 2.43
C ILE A 76 -15.51 18.95 3.23
N LEU A 77 -14.83 18.01 2.58
CA LEU A 77 -14.23 16.83 3.22
C LEU A 77 -13.12 17.19 4.21
N ILE A 78 -12.29 18.18 3.86
CA ILE A 78 -11.15 18.64 4.67
C ILE A 78 -11.36 20.13 4.98
N PRO A 79 -12.15 20.46 6.01
CA PRO A 79 -12.53 21.84 6.30
C PRO A 79 -11.36 22.69 6.81
N SER A 80 -10.37 22.09 7.47
CA SER A 80 -9.18 22.79 7.96
C SER A 80 -7.98 21.85 8.10
N LEU A 81 -6.77 22.42 8.08
CA LEU A 81 -5.53 21.68 8.32
C LEU A 81 -5.43 21.12 9.76
N PHE A 82 -6.30 21.55 10.67
CA PHE A 82 -6.36 21.11 12.06
C PHE A 82 -7.61 20.26 12.37
N SER A 83 -8.11 19.53 11.37
CA SER A 83 -9.26 18.64 11.50
C SER A 83 -8.82 17.18 11.74
N LYS A 84 -9.74 16.35 12.25
CA LYS A 84 -9.49 14.92 12.49
C LYS A 84 -9.12 14.19 11.20
N GLU A 85 -9.68 14.62 10.09
CA GLU A 85 -9.45 14.09 8.76
C GLU A 85 -8.01 14.39 8.29
N THR A 86 -7.52 15.60 8.53
CA THR A 86 -6.12 15.97 8.25
C THR A 86 -5.14 15.17 9.11
N PHE A 87 -5.49 14.86 10.35
CA PHE A 87 -4.69 13.96 11.19
C PHE A 87 -4.54 12.57 10.57
N TYR A 88 -5.62 11.96 10.07
CA TYR A 88 -5.53 10.65 9.40
C TYR A 88 -4.77 10.72 8.07
N LEU A 89 -4.90 11.81 7.31
CA LEU A 89 -4.07 12.03 6.12
C LEU A 89 -2.58 12.11 6.46
N ALA A 90 -2.23 12.82 7.54
CA ALA A 90 -0.87 12.90 8.04
C ALA A 90 -0.38 11.54 8.56
N LEU A 91 -1.23 10.78 9.27
CA LEU A 91 -0.93 9.43 9.73
C LEU A 91 -0.60 8.49 8.56
N ILE A 92 -1.37 8.56 7.46
CA ILE A 92 -1.10 7.81 6.24
C ILE A 92 0.25 8.23 5.64
N ALA A 93 0.53 9.53 5.54
CA ALA A 93 1.81 10.02 5.00
C ALA A 93 3.01 9.55 5.85
N ILE A 94 2.93 9.68 7.17
CA ILE A 94 3.97 9.21 8.10
C ILE A 94 4.13 7.69 8.01
N SER A 95 3.03 6.94 7.95
CA SER A 95 3.07 5.48 7.79
C SER A 95 3.75 5.06 6.49
N LEU A 96 3.56 5.80 5.38
CA LEU A 96 4.26 5.57 4.12
C LEU A 96 5.77 5.84 4.23
N LEU A 97 6.18 6.90 4.95
CA LEU A 97 7.60 7.16 5.22
C LEU A 97 8.23 6.05 6.07
N CYS A 98 7.57 5.65 7.17
CA CYS A 98 8.01 4.55 8.01
C CYS A 98 8.13 3.24 7.22
N ARG A 99 7.18 2.98 6.33
CA ARG A 99 7.20 1.80 5.46
C ARG A 99 8.41 1.81 4.53
N THR A 100 8.66 2.94 3.86
CA THR A 100 9.81 3.06 2.96
C THR A 100 11.13 2.90 3.72
N TYR A 101 11.22 3.48 4.92
CA TYR A 101 12.38 3.31 5.79
C TYR A 101 12.59 1.85 6.20
N ALA A 102 11.51 1.16 6.59
CA ALA A 102 11.53 -0.25 6.93
C ALA A 102 11.98 -1.12 5.74
N ASP A 103 11.49 -0.83 4.53
CA ASP A 103 11.89 -1.55 3.31
C ASP A 103 13.39 -1.36 3.03
N VAL A 104 13.91 -0.14 3.14
CA VAL A 104 15.35 0.14 2.97
C VAL A 104 16.19 -0.54 4.06
N TYR A 105 15.74 -0.52 5.31
CA TYR A 105 16.40 -1.21 6.42
C TYR A 105 16.45 -2.73 6.18
N MET A 106 15.36 -3.31 5.68
CA MET A 106 15.26 -4.73 5.33
C MET A 106 16.27 -5.09 4.24
N ILE A 107 16.39 -4.27 3.19
CA ILE A 107 17.36 -4.48 2.10
C ILE A 107 18.79 -4.48 2.64
N ILE A 108 19.17 -3.46 3.42
CA ILE A 108 20.54 -3.34 3.96
C ILE A 108 20.88 -4.52 4.88
N THR A 109 19.94 -4.90 5.75
CA THR A 109 20.14 -6.02 6.69
C THR A 109 20.22 -7.34 5.92
N SER A 110 19.40 -7.55 4.89
CA SER A 110 19.48 -8.71 4.00
C SER A 110 20.86 -8.82 3.33
N THR A 111 21.38 -7.72 2.77
CA THR A 111 22.71 -7.72 2.15
C THR A 111 23.83 -7.99 3.16
N LYS A 112 23.71 -7.53 4.41
CA LYS A 112 24.67 -7.87 5.49
C LYS A 112 24.65 -9.34 5.85
N ILE A 113 23.46 -9.95 5.88
CA ILE A 113 23.31 -11.39 6.08
C ILE A 113 24.00 -12.15 4.95
N GLU A 114 23.77 -11.75 3.69
CA GLU A 114 24.42 -12.33 2.51
C GLU A 114 25.95 -12.19 2.58
N ALA A 115 26.46 -11.02 2.95
CA ALA A 115 27.89 -10.79 3.14
C ALA A 115 28.49 -11.69 4.23
N SER A 116 27.78 -11.86 5.35
CA SER A 116 28.22 -12.73 6.46
C SER A 116 28.31 -14.21 6.06
N ILE A 117 27.46 -14.66 5.12
CA ILE A 117 27.51 -16.00 4.53
C ILE A 117 28.78 -16.16 3.68
N ILE A 118 29.11 -15.14 2.87
CA ILE A 118 30.32 -15.13 2.02
C ILE A 118 31.58 -15.16 2.89
N ASP A 119 31.61 -14.37 3.96
CA ASP A 119 32.73 -14.32 4.93
C ASP A 119 32.85 -15.57 5.81
N ARG A 120 31.92 -16.53 5.68
CA ARG A 120 31.85 -17.78 6.47
C ARG A 120 31.89 -17.56 7.99
N ASN A 121 31.34 -16.45 8.48
CA ASN A 121 31.28 -16.16 9.90
C ASN A 121 29.90 -16.52 10.48
N PRO A 122 29.74 -17.69 11.15
CA PRO A 122 28.44 -18.17 11.60
C PRO A 122 27.86 -17.35 12.76
N LEU A 123 28.71 -16.75 13.59
CA LEU A 123 28.26 -15.91 14.71
C LEU A 123 27.66 -14.60 14.21
N LEU A 124 28.34 -13.95 13.26
CA LEU A 124 27.85 -12.72 12.65
C LEU A 124 26.55 -12.97 11.88
N PHE A 125 26.49 -14.06 11.12
CA PHE A 125 25.27 -14.49 10.43
C PHE A 125 24.09 -14.70 11.40
N ALA A 126 24.27 -15.46 12.48
CA ALA A 126 23.21 -15.74 13.43
C ALA A 126 22.69 -14.47 14.11
N LEU A 127 23.60 -13.54 14.44
CA LEU A 127 23.26 -12.27 15.09
C LEU A 127 22.48 -11.35 14.14
N GLU A 128 22.92 -11.19 12.89
CA GLU A 128 22.21 -10.38 11.89
C GLU A 128 20.87 -11.01 11.48
N ALA A 129 20.79 -12.33 11.38
CA ALA A 129 19.54 -13.05 11.13
C ALA A 129 18.54 -12.88 12.28
N PHE A 130 19.01 -12.94 13.54
CA PHE A 130 18.15 -12.71 14.70
C PHE A 130 17.62 -11.28 14.74
N LYS A 131 18.48 -10.27 14.49
CA LYS A 131 18.06 -8.87 14.35
C LYS A 131 17.01 -8.70 13.25
N TYR A 132 17.19 -9.37 12.10
CA TYR A 132 16.22 -9.31 11.01
C TYR A 132 14.85 -9.83 11.43
N VAL A 133 14.80 -11.02 12.05
CA VAL A 133 13.55 -11.63 12.52
C VAL A 133 12.87 -10.76 13.59
N LEU A 134 13.64 -10.19 14.53
CA LEU A 134 13.11 -9.34 15.60
C LEU A 134 12.42 -8.07 15.05
N ASN A 135 12.84 -7.58 13.89
CA ASN A 135 12.27 -6.37 13.28
C ASN A 135 11.04 -6.64 12.39
N LEU A 136 10.77 -7.88 11.98
CA LEU A 136 9.60 -8.23 11.15
C LEU A 136 8.25 -7.78 11.74
N PRO A 137 8.00 -7.91 13.06
CA PRO A 137 6.75 -7.42 13.66
C PRO A 137 6.56 -5.91 13.48
N ALA A 138 7.62 -5.11 13.58
CA ALA A 138 7.54 -3.66 13.41
C ALA A 138 7.12 -3.27 11.98
N ILE A 139 7.60 -4.02 10.98
CA ILE A 139 7.19 -3.86 9.57
C ILE A 139 5.70 -4.18 9.41
N SER A 140 5.25 -5.29 10.02
CA SER A 140 3.84 -5.70 10.01
C SER A 140 2.93 -4.63 10.63
N VAL A 141 3.32 -4.08 11.78
CA VAL A 141 2.58 -3.00 12.46
C VAL A 141 2.48 -1.77 11.56
N THR A 142 3.56 -1.38 10.89
CA THR A 142 3.53 -0.22 9.97
C THR A 142 2.54 -0.44 8.82
N ASN A 143 2.49 -1.65 8.26
CA ASN A 143 1.53 -2.00 7.21
C ASN A 143 0.09 -2.04 7.73
N ALA A 144 -0.12 -2.52 8.96
CA ALA A 144 -1.43 -2.51 9.61
C ALA A 144 -1.92 -1.07 9.88
N LEU A 145 -1.04 -0.19 10.35
CA LEU A 145 -1.33 1.23 10.57
C LEU A 145 -1.71 1.94 9.26
N LEU A 146 -1.03 1.62 8.16
CA LEU A 146 -1.39 2.16 6.84
C LEU A 146 -2.81 1.75 6.43
N LYS A 147 -3.13 0.46 6.56
CA LYS A 147 -4.47 -0.08 6.24
C LYS A 147 -5.54 0.55 7.14
N PHE A 148 -5.27 0.65 8.44
CA PHE A 148 -6.15 1.27 9.40
C PHE A 148 -6.41 2.75 9.08
N GLY A 149 -5.36 3.54 8.81
CA GLY A 149 -5.49 4.95 8.46
C GLY A 149 -6.33 5.18 7.21
N ILE A 150 -6.15 4.35 6.19
CA ILE A 150 -6.95 4.41 4.95
C ILE A 150 -8.42 4.08 5.22
N ALA A 151 -8.69 3.02 5.98
CA ALA A 151 -10.06 2.59 6.29
C ALA A 151 -10.81 3.62 7.14
N GLU A 152 -10.15 4.16 8.17
CA GLU A 152 -10.71 5.19 9.03
C GLU A 152 -10.96 6.49 8.25
N LEU A 153 -10.03 6.89 7.36
CA LEU A 153 -10.21 8.07 6.51
C LEU A 153 -11.44 7.94 5.59
N LYS A 154 -11.66 6.76 4.98
CA LYS A 154 -12.86 6.48 4.16
C LYS A 154 -14.14 6.69 4.97
N LEU A 155 -14.19 6.13 6.17
CA LEU A 155 -15.35 6.25 7.06
C LEU A 155 -15.63 7.71 7.40
N ARG A 156 -14.60 8.48 7.78
CA ARG A 156 -14.74 9.90 8.14
C ARG A 156 -15.18 10.76 6.97
N PHE A 157 -14.61 10.53 5.78
CA PHE A 157 -15.03 11.25 4.57
C PHE A 157 -16.48 10.98 4.23
N ARG A 158 -16.92 9.72 4.33
CA ARG A 158 -18.33 9.35 4.17
C ARG A 158 -19.22 10.05 5.19
N GLU A 159 -18.88 9.98 6.48
CA GLU A 159 -19.63 10.63 7.57
C GLU A 159 -19.80 12.14 7.33
N ARG A 160 -18.71 12.82 6.96
CA ARG A 160 -18.72 14.27 6.71
C ARG A 160 -19.54 14.64 5.50
N LEU A 161 -19.32 13.94 4.39
CA LEU A 161 -19.99 14.25 3.14
C LEU A 161 -21.49 13.95 3.25
N SER A 162 -21.85 12.80 3.81
CA SER A 162 -23.26 12.45 4.02
C SER A 162 -23.95 13.45 4.94
N THR A 163 -23.36 13.76 6.09
CA THR A 163 -23.93 14.74 7.04
C THR A 163 -24.13 16.10 6.39
N HIS A 164 -23.15 16.57 5.60
CA HIS A 164 -23.27 17.84 4.89
C HIS A 164 -24.39 17.81 3.85
N LEU A 165 -24.47 16.76 3.04
CA LEU A 165 -25.51 16.64 2.00
C LEU A 165 -26.90 16.47 2.60
N TYR A 166 -27.06 15.64 3.64
CA TYR A 166 -28.33 15.49 4.35
C TYR A 166 -28.79 16.79 5.00
N SER A 167 -27.87 17.57 5.58
CA SER A 167 -28.20 18.87 6.17
C SER A 167 -28.76 19.86 5.14
N GLN A 168 -28.32 19.80 3.88
CA GLN A 168 -28.83 20.64 2.79
C GLN A 168 -30.12 20.07 2.20
N TYR A 169 -30.20 18.75 2.06
CA TYR A 169 -31.36 18.06 1.53
C TYR A 169 -32.61 18.27 2.39
N LEU A 170 -32.44 18.17 3.72
CA LEU A 170 -33.52 18.37 4.70
C LEU A 170 -33.79 19.85 5.01
N LYS A 171 -33.08 20.80 4.38
CA LYS A 171 -33.26 22.22 4.64
C LYS A 171 -34.49 22.75 3.91
N GLY A 172 -35.52 23.12 4.68
CA GLY A 172 -36.76 23.73 4.17
C GLY A 172 -37.53 22.77 3.25
N PHE A 173 -38.00 23.27 2.10
CA PHE A 173 -38.74 22.46 1.10
C PHE A 173 -37.84 21.80 0.05
N THR A 174 -36.52 21.75 0.27
CA THR A 174 -35.55 21.22 -0.72
C THR A 174 -35.80 19.75 -1.03
N PHE A 175 -36.07 18.93 -0.01
CA PHE A 175 -36.51 17.54 -0.15
C PHE A 175 -37.65 17.39 -1.18
N TYR A 176 -38.73 18.17 -1.00
CA TYR A 176 -39.91 18.08 -1.86
C TYR A 176 -39.62 18.59 -3.28
N LYS A 177 -38.88 19.72 -3.39
CA LYS A 177 -38.52 20.29 -4.69
C LYS A 177 -37.63 19.34 -5.49
N MET A 178 -36.66 18.71 -4.84
CA MET A 178 -35.68 17.85 -5.48
C MET A 178 -36.25 16.47 -5.84
N SER A 179 -37.26 16.00 -5.11
CA SER A 179 -37.96 14.75 -5.41
C SER A 179 -39.07 14.91 -6.47
N ASN A 180 -39.83 16.01 -6.44
CA ASN A 180 -41.06 16.14 -7.24
C ASN A 180 -41.05 17.28 -8.27
N LEU A 181 -40.18 18.29 -8.15
CA LEU A 181 -40.23 19.51 -8.98
C LEU A 181 -38.99 19.72 -9.85
N ASP A 182 -37.83 19.16 -9.48
CA ASP A 182 -36.56 19.34 -10.19
C ASP A 182 -36.13 18.04 -10.87
N THR A 183 -36.29 17.97 -12.19
CA THR A 183 -35.90 16.79 -12.99
C THR A 183 -34.41 16.72 -13.30
N ARG A 184 -33.62 17.76 -12.94
CA ARG A 184 -32.17 17.79 -13.22
C ARG A 184 -31.39 16.84 -12.33
N ILE A 185 -31.87 16.55 -11.13
CA ILE A 185 -31.22 15.64 -10.18
C ILE A 185 -32.09 14.40 -10.06
N GLN A 186 -31.75 13.38 -10.84
CA GLN A 186 -32.46 12.10 -10.79
C GLN A 186 -31.92 11.24 -9.66
N ASN A 187 -32.81 10.51 -9.00
CA ASN A 187 -32.48 9.54 -7.95
C ASN A 187 -31.65 10.13 -6.79
N ALA A 188 -32.16 11.20 -6.17
CA ALA A 188 -31.49 11.88 -5.05
C ALA A 188 -31.12 10.92 -3.91
N ASP A 189 -31.95 9.92 -3.63
CA ASP A 189 -31.69 8.92 -2.59
C ASP A 189 -30.45 8.06 -2.90
N GLN A 190 -30.24 7.70 -4.16
CA GLN A 190 -29.03 6.99 -4.60
C GLN A 190 -27.79 7.89 -4.47
N LEU A 191 -27.94 9.16 -4.87
CA LEU A 191 -26.86 10.15 -4.78
C LEU A 191 -26.41 10.35 -3.32
N LEU A 192 -27.36 10.48 -2.40
CA LEU A 192 -27.12 10.71 -0.97
C LEU A 192 -26.54 9.50 -0.23
N THR A 193 -26.65 8.30 -0.81
CA THR A 193 -26.25 7.05 -0.17
C THR A 193 -25.08 6.37 -0.90
N GLN A 194 -25.38 5.62 -1.96
CA GLN A 194 -24.41 4.76 -2.64
C GLN A 194 -23.35 5.56 -3.39
N ASP A 195 -23.73 6.66 -4.03
CA ASP A 195 -22.77 7.43 -4.83
C ASP A 195 -21.79 8.19 -3.94
N VAL A 196 -22.25 8.72 -2.79
CA VAL A 196 -21.38 9.30 -1.75
C VAL A 196 -20.38 8.27 -1.22
N ASP A 197 -20.83 7.06 -0.94
CA ASP A 197 -19.97 5.98 -0.45
C ASP A 197 -18.88 5.64 -1.47
N ARG A 198 -19.27 5.37 -2.73
CA ARG A 198 -18.35 5.07 -3.83
C ARG A 198 -17.39 6.21 -4.13
N PHE A 199 -17.86 7.46 -4.05
CA PHE A 199 -17.03 8.64 -4.27
C PHE A 199 -15.96 8.79 -3.19
N CYS A 200 -16.32 8.67 -1.91
CA CYS A 200 -15.38 8.73 -0.79
C CYS A 200 -14.35 7.59 -0.88
N ASP A 201 -14.78 6.38 -1.18
CA ASP A 201 -13.90 5.24 -1.41
C ASP A 201 -12.91 5.51 -2.54
N GLY A 202 -13.41 6.00 -3.67
CA GLY A 202 -12.60 6.31 -4.85
C GLY A 202 -11.55 7.38 -4.60
N ILE A 203 -11.90 8.47 -3.88
CA ILE A 203 -10.94 9.54 -3.55
C ILE A 203 -9.82 9.02 -2.65
N VAL A 204 -10.16 8.31 -1.57
CA VAL A 204 -9.15 7.82 -0.63
C VAL A 204 -8.26 6.78 -1.28
N GLU A 205 -8.83 5.91 -2.11
CA GLU A 205 -8.08 4.92 -2.85
C GLU A 205 -7.17 5.56 -3.90
N LEU A 206 -7.63 6.58 -4.63
CA LEU A 206 -6.80 7.36 -5.54
C LEU A 206 -5.64 8.02 -4.79
N TYR A 207 -5.91 8.66 -3.65
CA TYR A 207 -4.88 9.26 -2.79
C TYR A 207 -3.84 8.23 -2.37
N SER A 208 -4.25 7.07 -1.84
CA SER A 208 -3.34 6.02 -1.39
C SER A 208 -2.52 5.42 -2.54
N ASN A 209 -3.15 5.15 -3.68
CA ASN A 209 -2.51 4.51 -4.82
C ASN A 209 -1.55 5.45 -5.57
N LEU A 210 -1.78 6.76 -5.49
CA LEU A 210 -0.88 7.76 -6.06
C LEU A 210 0.25 8.14 -5.09
N SER A 211 -0.05 8.24 -3.79
CA SER A 211 0.93 8.70 -2.80
C SER A 211 2.08 7.72 -2.58
N LYS A 212 1.80 6.40 -2.57
CA LYS A 212 2.82 5.35 -2.44
C LYS A 212 3.96 5.50 -3.46
N PRO A 213 3.72 5.41 -4.79
CA PRO A 213 4.80 5.49 -5.77
C PRO A 213 5.48 6.85 -5.81
N ILE A 214 4.76 7.95 -5.56
CA ILE A 214 5.36 9.29 -5.52
C ILE A 214 6.38 9.38 -4.37
N LEU A 215 6.00 8.93 -3.18
CA LEU A 215 6.88 8.95 -2.02
C LEU A 215 8.07 8.00 -2.21
N ASP A 216 7.84 6.81 -2.75
CA ASP A 216 8.90 5.85 -3.06
C ASP A 216 9.92 6.46 -4.02
N VAL A 217 9.47 7.04 -5.14
CA VAL A 217 10.35 7.68 -6.14
C VAL A 217 11.12 8.85 -5.53
N PHE A 218 10.45 9.71 -4.75
CA PHE A 218 11.10 10.85 -4.12
C PHE A 218 12.21 10.43 -3.15
N LEU A 219 11.92 9.45 -2.29
CA LEU A 219 12.90 8.96 -1.31
C LEU A 219 14.05 8.20 -1.96
N TYR A 220 13.78 7.39 -2.99
CA TYR A 220 14.85 6.72 -3.74
C TYR A 220 15.75 7.72 -4.45
N LEU A 221 15.18 8.74 -5.09
CA LEU A 221 15.95 9.83 -5.72
C LEU A 221 16.84 10.54 -4.71
N PHE A 222 16.29 10.89 -3.55
CA PHE A 222 17.04 11.56 -2.49
C PHE A 222 18.20 10.70 -1.98
N ARG A 223 17.92 9.41 -1.70
CA ARG A 223 18.93 8.49 -1.17
C ARG A 223 20.05 8.20 -2.17
N LEU A 224 19.70 7.98 -3.44
CA LEU A 224 20.67 7.82 -4.51
C LEU A 224 21.53 9.08 -4.68
N GLY A 225 20.92 10.26 -4.65
CA GLY A 225 21.64 11.53 -4.70
C GLY A 225 22.62 11.71 -3.55
N THR A 226 22.25 11.31 -2.33
CA THR A 226 23.15 11.37 -1.16
C THR A 226 24.26 10.33 -1.17
N SER A 227 24.05 9.13 -1.72
CA SER A 227 25.04 8.05 -1.68
C SER A 227 26.01 8.03 -2.86
N LEU A 228 25.58 8.48 -4.05
CA LEU A 228 26.35 8.40 -5.31
C LEU A 228 26.64 9.77 -5.93
N GLY A 229 26.15 10.85 -5.32
CA GLY A 229 26.10 12.18 -5.93
C GLY A 229 24.92 12.32 -6.90
N PHE A 230 24.39 13.54 -7.04
CA PHE A 230 23.22 13.81 -7.90
C PHE A 230 23.49 13.63 -9.40
N SER A 231 24.74 13.49 -9.83
CA SER A 231 25.13 13.33 -11.24
C SER A 231 24.68 11.99 -11.84
N SER A 232 24.83 10.88 -11.13
CA SER A 232 24.45 9.56 -11.65
C SER A 232 22.93 9.35 -11.77
N PRO A 233 22.10 9.73 -10.77
CA PRO A 233 20.64 9.62 -10.88
C PRO A 233 20.04 10.57 -11.91
N SER A 234 20.60 11.78 -12.07
CA SER A 234 20.11 12.76 -13.05
C SER A 234 20.37 12.33 -14.50
N ILE A 235 21.50 11.68 -14.78
CA ILE A 235 21.78 11.08 -16.10
C ILE A 235 20.78 9.94 -16.39
N LEU A 236 20.49 9.08 -15.40
CA LEU A 236 19.48 8.02 -15.55
C LEU A 236 18.07 8.58 -15.80
N PHE A 237 17.67 9.61 -15.06
CA PHE A 237 16.35 10.23 -15.20
C PHE A 237 16.21 10.97 -16.53
N SER A 238 17.24 11.69 -16.96
CA SER A 238 17.27 12.38 -18.25
C SER A 238 17.25 11.39 -19.42
N TYR A 239 18.01 10.29 -19.35
CA TYR A 239 17.94 9.19 -20.31
C TYR A 239 16.52 8.60 -20.35
N LEU A 240 15.91 8.29 -19.20
CA LEU A 240 14.57 7.70 -19.14
C LEU A 240 13.49 8.64 -19.68
N LEU A 241 13.57 9.94 -19.38
CA LEU A 241 12.65 10.95 -19.93
C LEU A 241 12.83 11.11 -21.44
N PHE A 242 14.06 11.23 -21.92
CA PHE A 242 14.35 11.38 -23.34
C PHE A 242 13.86 10.17 -24.15
N THR A 243 14.16 8.96 -23.66
CA THR A 243 13.74 7.71 -24.30
C THR A 243 12.24 7.50 -24.17
N GLY A 244 11.63 7.85 -23.03
CA GLY A 244 10.19 7.79 -22.81
C GLY A 244 9.41 8.71 -23.74
N VAL A 245 9.84 9.97 -23.88
CA VAL A 245 9.25 10.93 -24.81
C VAL A 245 9.47 10.49 -26.26
N GLY A 246 10.69 10.05 -26.62
CA GLY A 246 11.00 9.58 -27.96
C GLY A 246 10.19 8.35 -28.37
N LEU A 247 10.08 7.35 -27.51
CA LEU A 247 9.25 6.16 -27.74
C LEU A 247 7.76 6.48 -27.75
N THR A 248 7.30 7.47 -26.98
CA THR A 248 5.89 7.91 -27.00
C THR A 248 5.57 8.72 -28.25
N TYR A 249 6.54 9.49 -28.76
CA TYR A 249 6.45 10.20 -30.02
C TYR A 249 6.39 9.23 -31.21
N MET A 250 7.27 8.21 -31.23
CA MET A 250 7.28 7.12 -32.23
C MET A 250 6.06 6.20 -32.16
N ARG A 251 5.37 6.12 -31.01
CA ARG A 251 4.16 5.29 -30.82
C ARG A 251 2.87 6.02 -31.19
N ARG A 252 2.91 7.31 -31.55
CA ARG A 252 1.73 7.95 -32.14
C ARG A 252 1.45 7.25 -33.47
N PRO A 253 0.30 6.58 -33.63
CA PRO A 253 -0.04 6.00 -34.92
C PRO A 253 -0.11 7.14 -35.94
N VAL A 254 0.55 6.95 -37.07
CA VAL A 254 0.32 7.73 -38.29
C VAL A 254 -1.16 7.60 -38.66
#